data_AF-A0A9W3CSW7-F1
#
_entry.id   AF-A0A9W3CSW7-F1
#
_cell.length_a   1.000
_cell.length_b   1.000
_cell.length_c   1.000
_cell.angle_alpha   90.00
_cell.angle_beta   90.00
_cell.angle_gamma   90.00
#
_symmetry.space_group_name_H-M   'P 1'
#
loop_
_entity.id
_entity.type
_entity.pdbx_description
1 polymer ?
#
loop_
_entity_poly.entity_id
_entity_poly.type
_entity_poly.pdbx_seq_one_letter_code
_entity_poly.pdbx_strand_id
1 'polypeptide(L)'
;MFTVFGFDVSRQYFIDEDDTVPQKIVLRPDSPRGTHLRRAGPRQRVVFDSNDVVACIVTCGGLCPGLNTVIREIVCGLSYMYGVKKILGIDGGYRGFYARNTIDLDLKTVNDIHKRGGTILGTSRGGHNTTKIVDSNQRHNQDIVETEFLLLGLDQVYIIGGDGSQKGAAVIFQEIRRCGLKVAVAGISKTIDNDIPIID
;
A
#
# COMPACT_ATOMS: atom_id res chain seq x y z
N MET A 1 4.57 17.44 -7.57
CA MET A 1 5.69 16.68 -6.99
C MET A 1 6.27 17.54 -5.89
N PHE A 2 6.25 17.05 -4.66
CA PHE A 2 6.65 17.76 -3.44
C PHE A 2 8.04 17.28 -3.03
N THR A 3 8.84 18.17 -2.44
CA THR A 3 10.14 17.76 -1.88
C THR A 3 9.90 17.34 -0.44
N VAL A 4 10.53 16.25 -0.01
CA VAL A 4 10.47 15.83 1.40
C VAL A 4 11.28 16.83 2.22
N PHE A 5 10.61 17.85 2.78
CA PHE A 5 11.20 18.84 3.67
C PHE A 5 10.98 18.40 5.12
N GLY A 6 12.04 17.98 5.79
CA GLY A 6 11.98 17.43 7.14
C GLY A 6 13.28 16.78 7.61
N PHE A 7 14.20 16.52 6.67
CA PHE A 7 15.56 16.10 6.97
C PHE A 7 16.53 17.18 6.46
N ASP A 8 17.07 17.99 7.38
CA ASP A 8 18.36 18.66 7.17
C ASP A 8 19.47 17.59 7.28
N VAL A 9 19.50 16.69 6.30
CA VAL A 9 20.51 15.65 6.22
C VAL A 9 20.91 15.56 4.75
N SER A 10 22.19 15.79 4.51
CA SER A 10 22.91 15.66 3.24
C SER A 10 22.32 14.61 2.28
N ARG A 11 22.43 14.84 0.96
CA ARG A 11 22.02 13.96 -0.17
C ARG A 11 22.29 12.44 -0.03
N GLN A 12 23.08 12.01 0.96
CA GLN A 12 23.56 10.64 1.19
C GLN A 12 22.49 9.56 1.46
N TYR A 13 21.23 9.90 1.76
CA TYR A 13 20.21 8.89 2.14
C TYR A 13 19.10 8.65 1.11
N PHE A 14 19.01 9.45 0.04
CA PHE A 14 18.01 9.26 -1.00
C PHE A 14 18.54 8.33 -2.09
N ILE A 15 17.66 7.49 -2.61
CA ILE A 15 17.97 6.58 -3.72
C ILE A 15 17.61 7.26 -5.04
N ASP A 16 18.45 7.08 -6.06
CA ASP A 16 18.19 7.61 -7.39
C ASP A 16 16.97 6.92 -8.04
N GLU A 17 16.36 7.60 -9.01
CA GLU A 17 15.27 7.00 -9.77
C GLU A 17 15.73 5.78 -10.58
N ASP A 18 16.96 5.80 -11.08
CA ASP A 18 17.52 4.76 -11.94
C ASP A 18 18.32 3.68 -11.16
N ASP A 19 18.34 3.75 -9.82
CA ASP A 19 19.02 2.73 -9.00
C ASP A 19 18.32 1.37 -9.11
N THR A 20 19.09 0.35 -9.50
CA THR A 20 18.60 -1.01 -9.74
C THR A 20 19.52 -2.06 -9.12
N VAL A 21 18.94 -3.20 -8.76
CA VAL A 21 19.62 -4.38 -8.25
C VAL A 21 19.48 -5.50 -9.29
N PRO A 22 20.58 -6.14 -9.74
CA PRO A 22 20.49 -7.24 -10.68
C PRO A 22 19.79 -8.45 -10.04
N GLN A 23 18.89 -9.10 -10.78
CA GLN A 23 18.25 -10.34 -10.33
C GLN A 23 19.26 -11.49 -10.20
N LYS A 24 20.31 -11.47 -11.04
CA LYS A 24 21.38 -12.47 -11.04
C LYS A 24 22.73 -11.79 -11.13
N ILE A 25 23.58 -12.02 -10.12
CA ILE A 25 24.88 -11.35 -9.98
C ILE A 25 25.97 -12.03 -10.84
N VAL A 26 25.87 -13.35 -11.07
CA VAL A 26 26.87 -14.10 -11.85
C VAL A 26 26.51 -14.09 -13.33
N LEU A 27 27.25 -13.28 -14.10
CA LEU A 27 27.17 -13.19 -15.55
C LEU A 27 28.50 -13.63 -16.17
N ARG A 28 28.47 -14.46 -17.22
CA ARG A 28 29.66 -14.72 -18.07
C ARG A 28 29.87 -13.55 -19.03
N PRO A 29 31.08 -13.30 -19.52
CA PRO A 29 31.38 -12.17 -20.42
C PRO A 29 30.44 -12.06 -21.64
N ASP A 30 30.04 -13.19 -22.22
CA ASP A 30 29.18 -13.24 -23.41
C ASP A 30 27.68 -13.38 -23.10
N SER A 31 27.28 -13.19 -21.84
CA SER A 31 25.87 -13.34 -21.44
C SER A 31 25.06 -12.12 -21.87
N PRO A 32 23.79 -12.29 -22.30
CA PRO A 32 22.90 -11.17 -22.49
C PRO A 32 22.73 -10.39 -21.18
N ARG A 33 22.41 -9.09 -21.29
CA ARG A 33 22.07 -8.27 -20.12
C ARG A 33 20.93 -8.93 -19.34
N GLY A 34 21.14 -9.12 -18.05
CA GLY A 34 20.17 -9.75 -17.16
C GLY A 34 19.00 -8.82 -16.81
N THR A 35 18.02 -9.37 -16.11
CA THR A 35 16.92 -8.61 -15.52
C THR A 35 17.41 -7.82 -14.32
N HIS A 36 17.02 -6.56 -14.21
CA HIS A 36 17.29 -5.67 -13.08
C HIS A 36 15.98 -5.26 -12.42
N LEU A 37 15.98 -5.16 -11.10
CA LEU A 37 14.85 -4.75 -10.27
C LEU A 37 15.10 -3.35 -9.73
N ARG A 38 14.07 -2.50 -9.69
CA ARG A 38 14.21 -1.15 -9.17
C ARG A 38 14.37 -1.19 -7.64
N ARG A 39 15.35 -0.45 -7.12
CA ARG A 39 15.62 -0.43 -5.68
C ARG A 39 14.58 0.40 -4.93
N ALA A 40 13.91 -0.21 -3.97
CA ALA A 40 13.00 0.49 -3.05
C ALA A 40 13.77 1.36 -2.04
N GLY A 41 13.17 2.49 -1.66
CA GLY A 41 13.68 3.38 -0.61
C GLY A 41 13.27 4.84 -0.81
N PRO A 42 13.67 5.75 0.09
CA PRO A 42 13.21 7.13 0.08
C PRO A 42 13.69 7.86 -1.18
N ARG A 43 12.83 8.72 -1.73
CA ARG A 43 13.12 9.58 -2.88
C ARG A 43 13.09 11.05 -2.45
N GLN A 44 13.94 11.87 -3.05
CA GLN A 44 14.01 13.30 -2.74
C GLN A 44 12.68 14.01 -3.02
N ARG A 45 11.96 13.53 -4.04
CA ARG A 45 10.67 14.06 -4.46
C ARG A 45 9.58 13.00 -4.32
N VAL A 46 8.44 13.39 -3.78
CA VAL A 46 7.24 12.57 -3.62
C VAL A 46 6.08 13.14 -4.42
N VAL A 47 5.10 12.30 -4.75
CA VAL A 47 3.96 12.72 -5.58
C VAL A 47 2.90 13.47 -4.76
N PHE A 48 2.65 13.03 -3.53
CA PHE A 48 1.61 13.55 -2.66
C PHE A 48 2.16 14.56 -1.63
N ASP A 49 1.36 15.58 -1.30
CA ASP A 49 1.65 16.48 -0.17
C ASP A 49 1.17 15.82 1.12
N SER A 50 2.05 15.78 2.12
CA SER A 50 1.75 15.22 3.43
C SER A 50 0.52 15.79 4.13
N ASN A 51 0.19 17.06 3.89
CA ASN A 51 -0.95 17.71 4.54
C ASN A 51 -2.30 17.24 4.00
N ASP A 52 -2.32 16.80 2.75
CA ASP A 52 -3.54 16.43 2.03
C ASP A 52 -3.75 14.92 1.97
N VAL A 53 -2.70 14.13 2.22
CA VAL A 53 -2.77 12.66 2.12
C VAL A 53 -3.75 12.07 3.12
N VAL A 54 -4.69 11.29 2.58
CA VAL A 54 -5.44 10.27 3.31
C VAL A 54 -4.90 8.90 2.96
N ALA A 55 -4.20 8.28 3.92
CA ALA A 55 -3.67 6.93 3.77
C ALA A 55 -4.64 5.89 4.35
N CYS A 56 -4.70 4.72 3.72
CA CYS A 56 -5.56 3.63 4.14
C CYS A 56 -4.77 2.30 4.21
N ILE A 57 -4.97 1.53 5.27
CA ILE A 57 -4.33 0.23 5.48
C ILE A 57 -5.42 -0.85 5.59
N VAL A 58 -5.23 -1.98 4.91
CA VAL A 58 -6.13 -3.14 4.99
C VAL A 58 -5.33 -4.44 5.11
N THR A 59 -5.75 -5.31 6.01
CA THR A 59 -5.21 -6.68 6.15
C THR A 59 -6.20 -7.72 5.63
N CYS A 60 -5.74 -8.58 4.71
CA CYS A 60 -6.59 -9.55 4.01
C CYS A 60 -6.03 -10.99 4.11
N GLY A 61 -6.94 -11.96 4.02
CA GLY A 61 -6.62 -13.38 3.98
C GLY A 61 -6.37 -14.01 5.35
N GLY A 62 -5.58 -15.08 5.40
CA GLY A 62 -5.23 -15.77 6.64
C GLY A 62 -4.23 -14.99 7.51
N LEU A 63 -4.33 -15.14 8.83
CA LEU A 63 -3.40 -14.54 9.78
C LEU A 63 -1.97 -15.07 9.58
N CYS A 64 -1.00 -14.21 9.85
CA CYS A 64 0.42 -14.51 9.84
C CYS A 64 1.09 -13.66 10.93
N PRO A 65 2.16 -14.14 11.61
CA PRO A 65 2.94 -13.30 12.48
C PRO A 65 3.41 -12.01 11.78
N GLY A 66 3.47 -10.90 12.52
CA GLY A 66 4.00 -9.62 12.02
C GLY A 66 3.00 -8.65 11.39
N LEU A 67 1.72 -9.01 11.20
CA LEU A 67 0.72 -8.10 10.61
C LEU A 67 0.60 -6.78 11.38
N ASN A 68 0.49 -6.84 12.71
CA ASN A 68 0.47 -5.65 13.56
C ASN A 68 1.77 -4.84 13.48
N THR A 69 2.91 -5.50 13.31
CA THR A 69 4.20 -4.81 13.09
C THR A 69 4.17 -4.02 11.80
N VAL A 70 3.70 -4.63 10.69
CA VAL A 70 3.57 -3.94 9.40
C VAL A 70 2.64 -2.73 9.51
N ILE A 71 1.47 -2.88 10.13
CA ILE A 71 0.53 -1.77 10.36
C ILE A 71 1.22 -0.63 11.13
N ARG A 72 1.89 -0.97 12.25
CA ARG A 72 2.61 0.01 13.07
C ARG A 72 3.69 0.74 12.28
N GLU A 73 4.55 0.03 11.56
CA GLU A 73 5.66 0.66 10.83
C GLU A 73 5.17 1.56 9.68
N ILE A 74 4.07 1.21 9.01
CA ILE A 74 3.45 2.09 8.02
C ILE A 74 2.94 3.36 8.70
N VAL A 75 2.20 3.25 9.81
CA VAL A 75 1.67 4.41 10.54
C VAL A 75 2.80 5.28 11.08
N CYS A 76 3.80 4.70 11.73
CA CYS A 76 4.97 5.42 12.23
C CYS A 76 5.75 6.09 11.09
N GLY A 77 5.95 5.41 9.96
CA GLY A 77 6.67 5.99 8.82
C GLY A 77 5.92 7.15 8.20
N LEU A 78 4.62 7.00 7.94
CA LEU A 78 3.76 8.05 7.41
C LEU A 78 3.69 9.27 8.35
N SER A 79 3.54 9.06 9.66
CA SER A 79 3.45 10.15 10.63
C SER A 79 4.80 10.81 10.92
N TYR A 80 5.85 10.05 11.24
CA TYR A 80 7.14 10.63 11.65
C TYR A 80 8.00 11.11 10.48
N MET A 81 8.07 10.33 9.40
CA MET A 81 8.97 10.67 8.27
C MET A 81 8.31 11.60 7.26
N TYR A 82 6.98 11.47 7.09
CA TYR A 82 6.26 12.21 6.07
C TYR A 82 5.23 13.19 6.64
N GLY A 83 4.94 13.23 7.94
CA GLY A 83 3.99 14.20 8.50
C GLY A 83 2.53 13.99 8.10
N VAL A 84 2.16 12.80 7.63
CA VAL A 84 0.79 12.46 7.26
C VAL A 84 -0.09 12.41 8.51
N LYS A 85 -1.23 13.11 8.45
CA LYS A 85 -2.13 13.32 9.61
C LYS A 85 -3.34 12.39 9.61
N LYS A 86 -3.81 11.93 8.43
CA LYS A 86 -5.02 11.13 8.31
C LYS A 86 -4.67 9.73 7.80
N ILE A 87 -4.70 8.75 8.69
CA ILE A 87 -4.41 7.36 8.39
C ILE A 87 -5.58 6.51 8.89
N LEU A 88 -6.19 5.75 7.98
CA LEU A 88 -7.36 4.92 8.22
C LEU A 88 -6.99 3.44 8.13
N GLY A 89 -7.59 2.62 8.97
CA GLY A 89 -7.61 1.18 8.86
C GLY A 89 -8.98 0.68 8.41
N ILE A 90 -9.03 -0.35 7.56
CA ILE A 90 -10.28 -0.98 7.12
C ILE A 90 -10.53 -2.24 7.92
N ASP A 91 -11.68 -2.30 8.60
CA ASP A 91 -12.06 -3.43 9.43
C ASP A 91 -12.51 -4.64 8.59
N GLY A 92 -11.92 -5.81 8.85
CA GLY A 92 -12.36 -7.08 8.27
C GLY A 92 -11.96 -7.29 6.81
N GLY A 93 -10.81 -6.76 6.37
CA GLY A 93 -10.28 -6.97 5.02
C GLY A 93 -11.08 -6.26 3.93
N TYR A 94 -11.06 -6.76 2.69
CA TYR A 94 -11.74 -6.07 1.56
C TYR A 94 -13.23 -5.81 1.77
N ARG A 95 -13.89 -6.63 2.59
CA ARG A 95 -15.31 -6.44 2.93
C ARG A 95 -15.59 -5.17 3.73
N GLY A 96 -14.61 -4.69 4.49
CA GLY A 96 -14.72 -3.46 5.26
C GLY A 96 -14.90 -2.22 4.40
N PHE A 97 -14.36 -2.22 3.17
CA PHE A 97 -14.60 -1.14 2.23
C PHE A 97 -16.09 -0.98 1.91
N TYR A 98 -16.85 -2.07 1.79
CA TYR A 98 -18.28 -1.99 1.45
C TYR A 98 -19.14 -1.42 2.57
N ALA A 99 -18.70 -1.59 3.83
CA ALA A 99 -19.44 -1.16 5.00
C ALA A 99 -18.98 0.21 5.53
N ARG A 100 -17.91 0.78 4.95
CA ARG A 100 -17.24 1.99 5.45
C ARG A 100 -16.78 1.88 6.91
N ASN A 101 -16.50 0.66 7.36
CA ASN A 101 -16.01 0.41 8.70
C ASN A 101 -14.53 0.78 8.74
N THR A 102 -14.27 2.03 9.11
CA THR A 102 -12.93 2.59 9.24
C THR A 102 -12.55 2.73 10.71
N ILE A 103 -11.26 2.56 10.97
CA ILE A 103 -10.64 2.74 12.29
C ILE A 103 -9.57 3.82 12.12
N ASP A 104 -9.61 4.86 12.95
CA ASP A 104 -8.54 5.87 12.93
C ASP A 104 -7.24 5.28 13.47
N LEU A 105 -6.16 5.44 12.70
CA LEU A 105 -4.83 4.98 13.05
C LEU A 105 -3.92 6.18 13.35
N ASP A 106 -3.37 6.20 14.56
CA ASP A 106 -2.40 7.17 15.00
C ASP A 106 -1.31 6.49 15.84
N LEU A 107 -0.29 7.25 16.23
CA LEU A 107 0.84 6.74 17.02
C LEU A 107 0.43 6.12 18.37
N LYS A 108 -0.70 6.55 18.94
CA LYS A 108 -1.24 6.00 20.18
C LYS A 108 -1.99 4.70 19.91
N THR A 109 -2.82 4.64 18.87
CA THR A 109 -3.61 3.44 18.55
C THR A 109 -2.74 2.29 18.07
N VAL A 110 -1.60 2.57 17.41
CA VAL A 110 -0.63 1.54 17.03
C VAL A 110 0.46 1.31 18.09
N ASN A 111 0.37 1.95 19.25
CA ASN A 111 1.35 1.70 20.30
C ASN A 111 1.24 0.24 20.78
N ASP A 112 2.39 -0.43 20.92
CA ASP A 112 2.51 -1.81 21.41
C ASP A 112 1.75 -2.91 20.65
N ILE A 113 1.05 -2.62 19.54
CA ILE A 113 0.32 -3.65 18.78
C ILE A 113 1.25 -4.72 18.20
N HIS A 114 2.50 -4.37 17.91
CA HIS A 114 3.55 -5.28 17.42
C HIS A 114 3.88 -6.41 18.43
N LYS A 115 3.55 -6.23 19.71
CA LYS A 115 3.71 -7.25 20.76
C LYS A 115 2.57 -8.28 20.76
N ARG A 116 1.52 -8.05 19.97
CA ARG A 116 0.31 -8.89 19.91
C ARG A 116 0.24 -9.63 18.58
N GLY A 117 -0.12 -10.92 18.64
CA GLY A 117 -0.45 -11.69 17.45
C GLY A 117 -1.73 -11.21 16.76
N GLY A 118 -1.93 -11.66 15.51
CA GLY A 118 -3.10 -11.29 14.70
C GLY A 118 -2.96 -9.91 14.06
N THR A 119 -4.10 -9.25 13.82
CA THR A 119 -4.22 -7.90 13.27
C THR A 119 -5.29 -7.12 14.04
N ILE A 120 -5.01 -5.86 14.39
CA ILE A 120 -5.99 -4.95 15.03
C ILE A 120 -7.13 -4.54 14.08
N LEU A 121 -6.94 -4.71 12.76
CA LEU A 121 -7.94 -4.35 11.75
C LEU A 121 -8.88 -5.52 11.40
N GLY A 122 -8.72 -6.68 12.04
CA GLY A 122 -9.37 -7.90 11.57
C GLY A 122 -8.93 -8.31 10.16
N THR A 123 -9.42 -9.45 9.68
CA THR A 123 -9.14 -9.92 8.32
C THR A 123 -10.29 -10.79 7.84
N SER A 124 -10.44 -10.89 6.52
CA SER A 124 -11.39 -11.82 5.92
C SER A 124 -10.77 -12.57 4.74
N ARG A 125 -11.30 -13.76 4.49
CA ARG A 125 -11.10 -14.53 3.27
C ARG A 125 -12.31 -14.35 2.36
N GLY A 126 -12.11 -14.53 1.06
CA GLY A 126 -13.15 -14.47 0.05
C GLY A 126 -13.25 -13.10 -0.62
N GLY A 127 -12.93 -13.10 -1.92
CA GLY A 127 -13.30 -12.11 -2.94
C GLY A 127 -13.19 -10.62 -2.62
N HIS A 128 -12.36 -9.91 -3.39
CA HIS A 128 -12.60 -8.49 -3.64
C HIS A 128 -13.73 -8.38 -4.69
N ASN A 129 -14.70 -7.51 -4.46
CA ASN A 129 -15.71 -7.14 -5.43
C ASN A 129 -15.27 -5.79 -6.00
N THR A 130 -14.51 -5.83 -7.09
CA THR A 130 -13.91 -4.63 -7.67
C THR A 130 -14.94 -3.57 -7.97
N THR A 131 -16.11 -3.92 -8.49
CA THR A 131 -17.16 -2.93 -8.81
C THR A 131 -17.73 -2.28 -7.55
N LYS A 132 -17.68 -2.92 -6.38
CA LYS A 132 -18.05 -2.27 -5.11
C LYS A 132 -16.93 -1.45 -4.46
N ILE A 133 -15.67 -1.76 -4.77
CA ILE A 133 -14.50 -1.01 -4.25
C ILE A 133 -14.21 0.20 -5.15
N VAL A 134 -14.31 0.00 -6.46
CA VAL A 134 -14.07 0.95 -7.54
C VAL A 134 -15.12 0.70 -8.63
N ASP A 135 -16.35 1.22 -8.46
CA ASP A 135 -17.35 1.15 -9.54
C ASP A 135 -17.01 2.12 -10.68
N SER A 136 -17.31 1.68 -11.88
CA SER A 136 -16.88 2.28 -13.12
C SER A 136 -17.87 1.97 -14.27
N ASN A 137 -18.82 1.04 -14.07
CA ASN A 137 -19.84 0.65 -15.05
C ASN A 137 -21.08 1.57 -15.03
N GLN A 138 -21.23 2.41 -14.02
CA GLN A 138 -22.35 3.36 -13.93
C GLN A 138 -22.06 4.74 -14.57
N ARG A 139 -20.97 4.88 -15.33
CA ARG A 139 -20.67 6.10 -16.11
C ARG A 139 -21.60 6.35 -17.31
N HIS A 140 -22.57 5.49 -17.60
CA HIS A 140 -23.45 5.67 -18.77
C HIS A 140 -24.51 6.77 -18.57
N ASN A 141 -24.85 7.13 -17.33
CA ASN A 141 -25.89 8.13 -17.05
C ASN A 141 -25.40 9.20 -16.07
N GLN A 142 -24.44 10.05 -16.47
CA GLN A 142 -24.11 11.38 -15.89
C GLN A 142 -23.93 11.59 -14.38
N ASP A 143 -24.14 10.57 -13.54
CA ASP A 143 -23.99 10.59 -12.10
C ASP A 143 -22.74 9.79 -11.76
N ILE A 144 -21.74 10.48 -11.22
CA ILE A 144 -20.52 9.84 -10.70
C ILE A 144 -20.96 9.03 -9.47
N VAL A 145 -21.06 7.71 -9.58
CA VAL A 145 -21.14 6.85 -8.40
C VAL A 145 -19.80 6.98 -7.69
N GLU A 146 -19.79 7.71 -6.58
CA GLU A 146 -18.60 7.89 -5.76
C GLU A 146 -18.17 6.51 -5.24
N THR A 147 -17.01 6.04 -5.71
CA THR A 147 -16.41 4.82 -5.19
C THR A 147 -16.07 5.03 -3.72
N GLU A 148 -15.99 3.97 -2.92
CA GLU A 148 -15.64 4.09 -1.50
C GLU A 148 -14.28 4.80 -1.31
N PHE A 149 -13.39 4.66 -2.29
CA PHE A 149 -12.12 5.39 -2.35
C PHE A 149 -12.32 6.91 -2.54
N LEU A 150 -13.26 7.33 -3.38
CA LEU A 150 -13.61 8.74 -3.58
C LEU A 150 -14.31 9.32 -2.35
N LEU A 151 -15.26 8.59 -1.77
CA LEU A 151 -16.00 8.99 -0.57
C LEU A 151 -15.10 9.18 0.65
N LEU A 152 -14.13 8.29 0.82
CA LEU A 152 -13.14 8.38 1.89
C LEU A 152 -12.00 9.38 1.56
N GLY A 153 -11.93 9.83 0.31
CA GLY A 153 -10.89 10.74 -0.19
C GLY A 153 -9.49 10.13 -0.16
N LEU A 154 -9.35 8.84 -0.48
CA LEU A 154 -8.08 8.11 -0.33
C LEU A 154 -7.06 8.49 -1.39
N ASP A 155 -5.83 8.81 -0.96
CA ASP A 155 -4.68 9.04 -1.84
C ASP A 155 -3.75 7.83 -1.93
N GLN A 156 -3.68 7.05 -0.84
CA GLN A 156 -2.77 5.92 -0.72
C GLN A 156 -3.48 4.73 -0.05
N VAL A 157 -3.35 3.54 -0.63
CA VAL A 157 -3.90 2.31 -0.08
C VAL A 157 -2.85 1.22 0.02
N TYR A 158 -2.63 0.74 1.23
CA TYR A 158 -1.67 -0.30 1.59
C TYR A 158 -2.41 -1.61 1.85
N ILE A 159 -2.22 -2.57 0.96
CA ILE A 159 -2.93 -3.85 0.96
C ILE A 159 -1.99 -4.95 1.43
N ILE A 160 -2.20 -5.43 2.65
CA ILE A 160 -1.38 -6.48 3.27
C ILE A 160 -2.09 -7.82 3.09
N GLY A 161 -1.51 -8.75 2.33
CA GLY A 161 -2.16 -10.03 2.05
C GLY A 161 -1.39 -10.95 1.10
N GLY A 162 -1.89 -12.18 0.94
CA GLY A 162 -1.27 -13.19 0.05
C GLY A 162 -1.68 -13.02 -1.42
N ASP A 163 -1.37 -14.02 -2.26
CA ASP A 163 -1.60 -13.98 -3.72
C ASP A 163 -3.00 -13.50 -4.12
N GLY A 164 -4.06 -14.09 -3.54
CA GLY A 164 -5.44 -13.68 -3.83
C GLY A 164 -5.73 -12.21 -3.49
N SER A 165 -5.07 -11.68 -2.46
CA SER A 165 -5.17 -10.25 -2.09
C SER A 165 -4.41 -9.37 -3.07
N GLN A 166 -3.22 -9.79 -3.51
CA GLN A 166 -2.41 -9.05 -4.49
C GLN A 166 -3.05 -9.04 -5.88
N LYS A 167 -3.70 -10.13 -6.29
CA LYS A 167 -4.58 -10.16 -7.47
C LYS A 167 -5.68 -9.10 -7.36
N GLY A 168 -6.31 -8.98 -6.20
CA GLY A 168 -7.29 -7.92 -5.93
C GLY A 168 -6.70 -6.52 -6.01
N ALA A 169 -5.51 -6.31 -5.47
CA ALA A 169 -4.81 -5.03 -5.54
C ALA A 169 -4.54 -4.62 -7.00
N ALA A 170 -4.12 -5.57 -7.84
CA ALA A 170 -3.88 -5.33 -9.26
C ALA A 170 -5.17 -4.93 -10.01
N VAL A 171 -6.28 -5.61 -9.73
CA VAL A 171 -7.57 -5.28 -10.35
C VAL A 171 -8.09 -3.91 -9.87
N ILE A 172 -7.99 -3.61 -8.58
CA ILE A 172 -8.31 -2.28 -8.02
C ILE A 172 -7.46 -1.19 -8.69
N PHE A 173 -6.16 -1.42 -8.84
CA PHE A 173 -5.25 -0.48 -9.50
C PHE A 173 -5.60 -0.23 -10.97
N GLN A 174 -5.92 -1.29 -11.72
CA GLN A 174 -6.37 -1.15 -13.11
C GLN A 174 -7.61 -0.26 -13.20
N GLU A 175 -8.53 -0.40 -12.25
CA GLU A 175 -9.77 0.36 -12.25
C GLU A 175 -9.60 1.80 -11.79
N ILE A 176 -8.73 2.06 -10.81
CA ILE A 176 -8.25 3.42 -10.46
C ILE A 176 -7.69 4.12 -11.70
N ARG A 177 -6.84 3.43 -12.48
CA ARG A 177 -6.28 3.96 -13.73
C ARG A 177 -7.34 4.22 -14.78
N ARG A 178 -8.26 3.27 -14.99
CA ARG A 178 -9.38 3.42 -15.93
C ARG A 178 -10.25 4.62 -15.59
N CYS A 179 -10.45 4.86 -14.30
CA CYS A 179 -11.24 5.98 -13.80
C CYS A 179 -10.49 7.32 -13.80
N GLY A 180 -9.16 7.33 -13.97
CA GLY A 180 -8.33 8.53 -13.92
C GLY A 180 -8.11 9.06 -12.49
N LEU A 181 -8.27 8.21 -11.48
CA LEU A 181 -8.12 8.58 -10.08
C LEU A 181 -6.64 8.66 -9.71
N LYS A 182 -6.28 9.66 -8.89
CA LYS A 182 -4.90 9.86 -8.41
C LYS A 182 -4.68 9.14 -7.09
N VAL A 183 -4.79 7.80 -7.11
CA VAL A 183 -4.62 6.96 -5.93
C VAL A 183 -3.45 5.99 -6.14
N ALA A 184 -2.55 5.92 -5.17
CA ALA A 184 -1.49 4.92 -5.14
C ALA A 184 -1.96 3.65 -4.42
N VAL A 185 -1.67 2.49 -5.01
CA VAL A 185 -1.94 1.18 -4.42
C VAL A 185 -0.61 0.47 -4.19
N ALA A 186 -0.30 0.17 -2.93
CA ALA A 186 0.89 -0.55 -2.52
C ALA A 186 0.53 -1.92 -1.95
N GLY A 187 0.97 -2.98 -2.61
CA GLY A 187 0.81 -4.35 -2.13
C GLY A 187 1.96 -4.74 -1.19
N ILE A 188 1.63 -5.22 0.01
CA ILE A 188 2.59 -5.81 0.94
C ILE A 188 2.29 -7.30 1.04
N SER A 189 3.15 -8.10 0.41
CA SER A 189 2.95 -9.54 0.29
C SER A 189 3.08 -10.23 1.64
N LYS A 190 2.07 -11.05 1.97
CA LYS A 190 1.98 -11.83 3.20
C LYS A 190 1.84 -13.30 2.86
N THR A 191 2.90 -14.07 3.07
CA THR A 191 2.91 -15.53 2.97
C THR A 191 3.66 -16.10 4.18
N ILE A 192 3.19 -17.23 4.70
CA ILE A 192 3.95 -18.02 5.69
C ILE A 192 4.86 -19.04 5.00
N ASP A 193 4.53 -19.38 3.74
CA ASP A 193 5.14 -20.46 2.98
C ASP A 193 6.41 -20.02 2.22
N ASN A 194 6.76 -18.73 2.28
CA ASN A 194 7.89 -18.10 1.59
C ASN A 194 7.90 -18.39 0.07
N ASP A 195 6.72 -18.34 -0.55
CA ASP A 195 6.48 -18.73 -1.94
C ASP A 195 6.35 -17.54 -2.91
N ILE A 196 6.87 -16.37 -2.52
CA ILE A 196 6.89 -15.19 -3.39
C ILE A 196 8.08 -15.31 -4.37
N PRO A 197 7.89 -15.16 -5.70
CA PRO A 197 8.94 -15.46 -6.68
C PRO A 197 10.20 -14.60 -6.65
N ILE A 198 10.18 -13.46 -5.95
CA ILE A 198 11.26 -12.47 -5.91
C ILE A 198 11.55 -12.13 -4.45
N ILE A 199 12.07 -13.11 -3.75
CA ILE A 199 12.61 -13.02 -2.40
C ILE A 199 13.98 -13.72 -2.39
N ASP A 200 14.63 -13.72 -1.24
CA ASP A 200 16.02 -14.14 -0.97
C ASP A 200 16.61 -15.28 -1.83
#